data_AF-A0A3D3ETT1-F1
#
_entry.id   AF-A0A3D3ETT1-F1
#
_cell.length_a   1.000
_cell.length_b   1.000
_cell.length_c   1.000
_cell.angle_alpha   90.00
_cell.angle_beta   90.00
_cell.angle_gamma   90.00
#
_symmetry.space_group_name_H-M   'P 1'
#
loop_
_entity.id
_entity.type
_entity.pdbx_description
1 polymer ?
#
loop_
_entity_poly.entity_id
_entity_poly.type
_entity_poly.pdbx_seq_one_letter_code
_entity_poly.pdbx_strand_id
1 'polypeptide(L)'
;MGKRIIRLSGIKSKGGVIMAVLQMQKISIYALKKDRKKLLEFLQRRGVVEISDLLPEDTVFKRNDVSEARQNFEKNISFANDAIDILEKYVPDKKPSLIAFKGKKVVSSEVYDSFREKYKPTLNAVKRVLTLQKEIAESKAEIVKYQTQIDILRPWVTFDIPLSFSGTKQTKCFIGSLPNAWTLEALYESLAEGTPVEIDIVSSSKEQTCIFVLCSNENADKVYDILREMNFTYPSISMDTAPSEQLNQINDQLAELNRVISDAEVEIKSYADHLEDFLFLQDYDTMRSEKYDVISRLLQSGHVFILTGYIPEKDAKKLETDINAKFDACVEIMEVSEKDDAPVLLKNNGFASPMEGVLASFSPPGKGEVDPTMVMAVFYYVLFGLMLSDAGYGFLMVAACGFGLIKYRRTIEEGMKKTL
;
A
#
# COMPACT_ATOMS: atom_id res chain seq x y z
N MET A 1 0.08 -16.48 19.35
CA MET A 1 -0.46 -15.18 18.90
C MET A 1 -0.29 -14.20 20.05
N GLY A 2 0.89 -13.58 20.18
CA GLY A 2 1.25 -12.78 21.37
C GLY A 2 0.53 -11.44 21.36
N LYS A 3 -0.35 -11.21 22.33
CA LYS A 3 -1.00 -9.91 22.55
C LYS A 3 0.05 -8.95 23.12
N ARG A 4 0.36 -7.88 22.39
CA ARG A 4 1.34 -6.86 22.79
C ARG A 4 0.63 -5.74 23.52
N ILE A 5 1.12 -5.38 24.71
CA ILE A 5 0.95 -4.04 25.27
C ILE A 5 2.11 -3.20 24.74
N ILE A 6 1.90 -2.39 23.71
CA ILE A 6 2.88 -1.37 23.32
C ILE A 6 2.50 -0.09 24.04
N ARG A 7 3.38 0.39 24.92
CA ARG A 7 3.20 1.74 25.46
C ARG A 7 4.48 2.45 25.85
N LEU A 8 4.56 3.71 25.41
CA LEU A 8 5.64 4.67 25.63
C LEU A 8 5.77 5.04 27.10
N SER A 9 6.97 4.88 27.65
CA SER A 9 7.26 5.02 29.06
C SER A 9 7.68 6.42 29.48
N GLY A 10 7.32 6.74 30.72
CA GLY A 10 7.89 7.84 31.47
C GLY A 10 7.31 7.79 32.88
N ILE A 11 8.07 7.24 33.83
CA ILE A 11 8.13 7.61 35.27
C ILE A 11 9.07 6.62 35.99
N LYS A 12 10.09 7.17 36.67
CA LYS A 12 10.98 6.45 37.60
C LYS A 12 10.28 6.22 38.93
N SER A 13 10.45 5.04 39.53
CA SER A 13 10.17 4.79 40.95
C SER A 13 11.31 4.00 41.59
N LYS A 14 11.67 4.40 42.82
CA LYS A 14 12.81 3.94 43.63
C LYS A 14 12.50 2.61 44.35
N GLY A 15 13.54 1.78 44.46
CA GLY A 15 13.88 0.95 45.62
C GLY A 15 12.85 -0.10 46.08
N GLY A 16 13.08 -1.36 45.71
CA GLY A 16 12.42 -2.53 46.26
C GLY A 16 12.70 -3.76 45.40
N VAL A 17 13.03 -4.88 46.04
CA VAL A 17 13.38 -6.23 45.54
C VAL A 17 13.05 -6.50 44.06
N ILE A 18 14.06 -6.96 43.31
CA ILE A 18 14.04 -7.20 41.85
C ILE A 18 13.08 -8.34 41.50
N MET A 19 11.78 -8.05 41.41
CA MET A 19 10.85 -8.81 40.57
C MET A 19 10.67 -8.03 39.28
N ALA A 20 11.24 -8.54 38.18
CA ALA A 20 11.16 -7.89 36.87
C ALA A 20 9.80 -8.14 36.19
N VAL A 21 9.08 -9.21 36.55
CA VAL A 21 7.70 -9.46 36.12
C VAL A 21 6.74 -8.63 36.98
N LEU A 22 5.93 -7.79 36.35
CA LEU A 22 4.92 -7.00 37.06
C LEU A 22 3.66 -7.81 37.34
N GLN A 23 3.15 -7.68 38.57
CA GLN A 23 1.87 -8.27 38.97
C GLN A 23 0.73 -7.55 38.23
N MET A 24 -0.13 -8.36 37.59
CA MET A 24 -1.28 -7.89 36.82
C MET A 24 -2.57 -8.09 37.62
N GLN A 25 -3.54 -7.22 37.38
CA GLN A 25 -4.90 -7.29 37.91
C GLN A 25 -5.90 -7.25 36.76
N LYS A 26 -7.05 -7.90 36.95
CA LYS A 26 -8.22 -7.74 36.07
C LYS A 26 -8.90 -6.43 36.38
N ILE A 27 -9.30 -5.71 35.34
CA ILE A 27 -10.06 -4.47 35.45
C ILE A 27 -11.33 -4.56 34.61
N SER A 28 -12.46 -4.23 35.22
CA SER A 28 -13.75 -4.07 34.57
C SER A 28 -14.25 -2.64 34.77
N ILE A 29 -14.55 -1.95 33.68
CA ILE A 29 -15.03 -0.56 33.69
C ILE A 29 -16.46 -0.56 33.15
N TYR A 30 -17.39 -0.12 33.98
CA TYR A 30 -18.80 0.05 33.65
C TYR A 30 -19.09 1.53 33.52
N ALA A 31 -19.51 2.00 32.35
CA ALA A 31 -19.71 3.43 32.12
C ALA A 31 -20.86 3.73 31.15
N LEU A 32 -21.36 4.97 31.19
CA LEU A 32 -22.43 5.42 30.31
C LEU A 32 -21.97 5.47 28.84
N LYS A 33 -22.82 5.00 27.93
CA LYS A 33 -22.56 4.96 26.48
C LYS A 33 -22.24 6.35 25.89
N LYS A 34 -22.80 7.43 26.48
CA LYS A 34 -22.52 8.82 26.12
C LYS A 34 -21.02 9.18 26.24
N ASP A 35 -20.33 8.56 27.19
CA ASP A 35 -18.92 8.86 27.51
C ASP A 35 -17.93 7.89 26.85
N ARG A 36 -18.42 6.82 26.20
CA ARG A 36 -17.61 5.75 25.56
C ARG A 36 -16.43 6.29 24.76
N LYS A 37 -16.66 7.26 23.86
CA LYS A 37 -15.59 7.79 22.98
C LYS A 37 -14.51 8.53 23.76
N LYS A 38 -14.89 9.29 24.80
CA LYS A 38 -13.99 10.09 25.63
C LYS A 38 -13.21 9.21 26.60
N LEU A 39 -13.86 8.23 27.21
CA LEU A 39 -13.22 7.26 28.10
C LEU A 39 -12.20 6.41 27.37
N LEU A 40 -12.53 5.88 26.18
CA LEU A 40 -11.57 5.14 25.36
C LEU A 40 -10.35 5.98 24.96
N GLU A 41 -10.57 7.25 24.62
CA GLU A 41 -9.47 8.15 24.30
C GLU A 41 -8.60 8.48 25.52
N PHE A 42 -9.23 8.66 26.69
CA PHE A 42 -8.52 8.79 27.96
C PHE A 42 -7.68 7.55 28.27
N LEU A 43 -8.23 6.35 28.09
CA LEU A 43 -7.53 5.09 28.25
C LEU A 43 -6.41 4.90 27.23
N GLN A 44 -6.58 5.33 25.98
CA GLN A 44 -5.56 5.26 24.92
C GLN A 44 -4.41 6.25 25.13
N ARG A 45 -4.68 7.43 25.72
CA ARG A 45 -3.68 8.44 26.10
C ARG A 45 -2.99 8.12 27.41
N ARG A 46 -3.69 7.43 28.32
CA ARG A 46 -3.11 6.43 29.22
C ARG A 46 -2.75 5.25 28.31
N GLY A 47 -2.90 4.00 28.65
CA GLY A 47 -2.41 2.86 27.82
C GLY A 47 -1.69 1.87 28.72
N VAL A 48 -2.17 1.86 29.96
CA VAL A 48 -1.81 0.96 31.03
C VAL A 48 -2.78 -0.23 31.08
N VAL A 49 -3.76 -0.29 30.16
CA VAL A 49 -4.79 -1.32 30.11
C VAL A 49 -4.69 -2.07 28.80
N GLU A 50 -4.58 -3.40 28.88
CA GLU A 50 -4.85 -4.29 27.76
C GLU A 50 -6.33 -4.65 27.72
N ILE A 51 -6.99 -4.39 26.60
CA ILE A 51 -8.42 -4.67 26.45
C ILE A 51 -8.60 -6.12 26.01
N SER A 52 -9.43 -6.86 26.73
CA SER A 52 -9.70 -8.28 26.50
C SER A 52 -11.19 -8.59 26.61
N ASP A 53 -11.64 -9.54 25.80
CA ASP A 53 -12.99 -10.09 25.82
C ASP A 53 -13.16 -11.10 26.96
N LEU A 54 -13.30 -10.61 28.21
CA LEU A 54 -13.38 -11.50 29.38
C LEU A 54 -14.81 -11.95 29.71
N LEU A 55 -15.82 -11.27 29.18
CA LEU A 55 -17.22 -11.51 29.49
C LEU A 55 -18.00 -11.99 28.24
N PRO A 56 -18.92 -12.97 28.39
CA PRO A 56 -19.78 -13.44 27.32
C PRO A 56 -20.88 -12.42 26.99
N GLU A 57 -21.51 -12.57 25.82
CA GLU A 57 -22.72 -11.80 25.47
C GLU A 57 -23.95 -12.37 26.16
N ASP A 58 -24.95 -11.52 26.38
CA ASP A 58 -26.25 -11.92 26.91
C ASP A 58 -27.40 -11.18 26.19
N THR A 59 -28.60 -11.27 26.77
CA THR A 59 -29.81 -10.64 26.19
C THR A 59 -29.76 -9.11 26.21
N VAL A 60 -29.01 -8.50 27.13
CA VAL A 60 -28.91 -7.06 27.40
C VAL A 60 -27.62 -6.47 26.83
N PHE A 61 -26.50 -7.20 26.93
CA PHE A 61 -25.17 -6.78 26.55
C PHE A 61 -24.67 -7.56 25.34
N LYS A 62 -24.49 -6.83 24.23
CA LYS A 62 -24.01 -7.38 22.95
C LYS A 62 -22.80 -6.61 22.44
N ARG A 63 -21.98 -7.25 21.62
CA ARG A 63 -20.95 -6.57 20.83
C ARG A 63 -21.58 -5.97 19.60
N ASN A 64 -21.15 -4.77 19.22
CA ASN A 64 -21.61 -4.13 18.00
C ASN A 64 -20.70 -4.52 16.84
N ASP A 65 -21.31 -4.85 15.70
CA ASP A 65 -20.55 -4.95 14.47
C ASP A 65 -20.08 -3.56 14.04
N VAL A 66 -18.77 -3.43 13.86
CA VAL A 66 -18.08 -2.23 13.42
C VAL A 66 -17.21 -2.49 12.19
N SER A 67 -17.40 -3.65 11.55
CA SER A 67 -16.59 -4.12 10.43
C SER A 67 -16.61 -3.14 9.26
N GLU A 68 -17.77 -2.57 8.92
CA GLU A 68 -17.88 -1.58 7.84
C GLU A 68 -17.06 -0.31 8.13
N ALA A 69 -17.17 0.24 9.33
CA ALA A 69 -16.41 1.43 9.72
C ALA A 69 -14.90 1.15 9.71
N ARG A 70 -14.51 -0.05 10.16
CA ARG A 70 -13.10 -0.48 10.17
C ARG A 70 -12.56 -0.67 8.76
N GLN A 71 -13.30 -1.35 7.88
CA GLN A 71 -12.94 -1.51 6.46
C GLN A 71 -12.78 -0.17 5.75
N ASN A 72 -13.62 0.83 6.08
CA ASN A 72 -13.48 2.18 5.54
C ASN A 72 -12.16 2.85 5.97
N PHE A 73 -11.75 2.73 7.24
CA PHE A 73 -10.46 3.25 7.69
C PHE A 73 -9.29 2.47 7.07
N GLU A 74 -9.36 1.13 7.03
CA GLU A 74 -8.33 0.29 6.39
C GLU A 74 -8.15 0.64 4.90
N LYS A 75 -9.26 0.89 4.19
CA LYS A 75 -9.24 1.36 2.79
C LYS A 75 -8.59 2.74 2.66
N ASN A 76 -8.90 3.68 3.54
CA ASN A 76 -8.27 5.00 3.52
C ASN A 76 -6.77 4.93 3.85
N ILE A 77 -6.35 4.06 4.76
CA ILE A 77 -4.94 3.80 5.06
C ILE A 77 -4.23 3.26 3.80
N SER A 78 -4.83 2.28 3.11
CA SER A 78 -4.30 1.78 1.84
C SER A 78 -4.18 2.89 0.81
N PHE A 79 -5.20 3.73 0.66
CA PHE A 79 -5.16 4.86 -0.26
C PHE A 79 -4.05 5.85 0.06
N ALA A 80 -3.85 6.16 1.35
CA ALA A 80 -2.76 7.03 1.78
C ALA A 80 -1.39 6.41 1.44
N ASN A 81 -1.19 5.11 1.69
CA ASN A 81 0.03 4.40 1.34
C ASN A 81 0.33 4.47 -0.15
N ASP A 82 -0.66 4.11 -0.98
CA ASP A 82 -0.51 4.10 -2.43
C ASP A 82 -0.19 5.52 -2.94
N ALA A 83 -0.85 6.56 -2.42
CA ALA A 83 -0.58 7.95 -2.79
C ALA A 83 0.83 8.41 -2.36
N ILE A 84 1.30 8.00 -1.18
CA ILE A 84 2.66 8.27 -0.70
C ILE A 84 3.68 7.60 -1.64
N ASP A 85 3.48 6.32 -1.98
CA ASP A 85 4.35 5.57 -2.88
C ASP A 85 4.38 6.16 -4.30
N ILE A 86 3.25 6.68 -4.78
CA ILE A 86 3.17 7.41 -6.05
C ILE A 86 3.98 8.70 -5.96
N LEU A 87 3.77 9.51 -4.92
CA LEU A 87 4.52 10.76 -4.74
C LEU A 87 6.02 10.51 -4.62
N GLU A 88 6.45 9.44 -3.97
CA GLU A 88 7.87 9.04 -3.89
C GLU A 88 8.50 8.81 -5.26
N LYS A 89 7.76 8.22 -6.20
CA LYS A 89 8.25 7.98 -7.57
C LYS A 89 8.42 9.27 -8.36
N TYR A 90 7.54 10.24 -8.16
CA TYR A 90 7.54 11.51 -8.91
C TYR A 90 8.38 12.61 -8.25
N VAL A 91 8.61 12.55 -6.94
CA VAL A 91 9.34 13.53 -6.13
C VAL A 91 10.32 12.84 -5.17
N PRO A 92 11.42 12.26 -5.69
CA PRO A 92 12.34 11.45 -4.90
C PRO A 92 13.14 12.23 -3.84
N ASP A 93 13.21 13.56 -3.93
CA ASP A 93 13.94 14.40 -2.97
C ASP A 93 13.22 14.52 -1.60
N LYS A 94 11.94 14.15 -1.54
CA LYS A 94 11.11 14.22 -0.32
C LYS A 94 10.81 12.87 0.32
N LYS A 95 11.63 11.84 0.06
CA LYS A 95 11.41 10.44 0.49
C LYS A 95 11.03 10.25 1.97
N PRO A 96 9.81 9.74 2.27
CA PRO A 96 9.42 9.12 3.53
C PRO A 96 10.40 8.08 4.08
N SER A 97 11.02 7.25 3.25
CA SER A 97 12.05 6.30 3.71
C SER A 97 13.23 6.98 4.43
N LEU A 98 13.63 8.18 4.01
CA LEU A 98 14.63 9.00 4.72
C LEU A 98 14.05 9.69 5.97
N ILE A 99 12.74 9.91 6.01
CA ILE A 99 12.00 10.46 7.16
C ILE A 99 11.77 9.39 8.24
N ALA A 100 11.54 8.12 7.86
CA ALA A 100 11.43 6.99 8.80
C ALA A 100 12.71 6.82 9.64
N PHE A 101 13.89 7.04 9.04
CA PHE A 101 15.17 7.09 9.76
C PHE A 101 15.30 8.33 10.67
N LYS A 102 14.59 9.42 10.39
CA LYS A 102 14.54 10.58 11.29
C LYS A 102 13.66 10.35 12.51
N GLY A 103 12.87 9.26 12.53
CA GLY A 103 11.93 8.85 13.56
C GLY A 103 10.57 9.57 13.47
N LYS A 104 9.57 9.06 14.22
CA LYS A 104 8.22 9.66 14.25
C LYS A 104 8.20 10.92 15.14
N LYS A 105 7.81 12.06 14.57
CA LYS A 105 7.65 13.32 15.32
C LYS A 105 6.50 13.17 16.31
N VAL A 106 6.76 13.39 17.60
CA VAL A 106 5.69 13.41 18.61
C VAL A 106 4.83 14.65 18.38
N VAL A 107 3.53 14.44 18.19
CA VAL A 107 2.55 15.50 17.93
C VAL A 107 1.74 15.78 19.18
N SER A 108 1.41 17.06 19.45
CA SER A 108 0.56 17.43 20.58
C SER A 108 -0.90 17.06 20.34
N SER A 109 -1.70 16.96 21.41
CA SER A 109 -3.14 16.72 21.30
C SER A 109 -3.85 17.79 20.47
N GLU A 110 -3.43 19.05 20.55
CA GLU A 110 -4.07 20.16 19.85
C GLU A 110 -3.90 20.02 18.33
N VAL A 111 -2.69 19.66 17.90
CA VAL A 111 -2.41 19.44 16.48
C VAL A 111 -3.20 18.23 15.97
N TYR A 112 -3.31 17.16 16.76
CA TYR A 112 -4.15 16.01 16.42
C TYR A 112 -5.62 16.40 16.26
N ASP A 113 -6.17 17.19 17.18
CA ASP A 113 -7.57 17.59 17.12
C ASP A 113 -7.84 18.58 15.97
N SER A 114 -6.88 19.45 15.64
CA SER A 114 -6.98 20.36 14.49
C SER A 114 -7.03 19.65 13.14
N PHE A 115 -6.47 18.43 13.04
CA PHE A 115 -6.49 17.66 11.79
C PHE A 115 -7.89 17.26 11.34
N ARG A 116 -8.90 17.27 12.24
CA ARG A 116 -10.29 17.00 11.86
C ARG A 116 -10.80 17.93 10.76
N GLU A 117 -10.34 19.18 10.75
CA GLU A 117 -10.71 20.17 9.73
C GLU A 117 -10.04 19.87 8.39
N LYS A 118 -8.79 19.40 8.42
CA LYS A 118 -8.02 19.01 7.24
C LYS A 118 -8.37 17.62 6.69
N TYR A 119 -8.98 16.76 7.51
CA TYR A 119 -9.22 15.34 7.19
C TYR A 119 -9.87 15.13 5.81
N LYS A 120 -10.98 15.82 5.54
CA LYS A 120 -11.70 15.67 4.26
C LYS A 120 -10.88 16.21 3.08
N PRO A 121 -10.34 17.45 3.11
CA PRO A 121 -9.42 17.95 2.09
C PRO A 121 -8.26 17.00 1.80
N THR A 122 -7.57 16.50 2.83
CA THR A 122 -6.43 15.60 2.69
C THR A 122 -6.84 14.26 2.06
N LEU A 123 -7.95 13.67 2.51
CA LEU A 123 -8.47 12.42 1.92
C LEU A 123 -8.86 12.61 0.45
N ASN A 124 -9.43 13.77 0.08
CA ASN A 124 -9.75 14.08 -1.31
C ASN A 124 -8.49 14.24 -2.17
N ALA A 125 -7.44 14.89 -1.65
CA ALA A 125 -6.16 15.01 -2.32
C ALA A 125 -5.51 13.64 -2.55
N VAL A 126 -5.50 12.77 -1.53
CA VAL A 126 -5.04 11.37 -1.66
C VAL A 126 -5.78 10.65 -2.78
N LYS A 127 -7.12 10.72 -2.79
CA LYS A 127 -7.93 10.10 -3.84
C LYS A 127 -7.64 10.67 -5.22
N ARG A 128 -7.43 11.99 -5.34
CA ARG A 128 -7.08 12.64 -6.61
C ARG A 128 -5.75 12.13 -7.16
N VAL A 129 -4.72 11.98 -6.32
CA VAL A 129 -3.43 11.39 -6.73
C VAL A 129 -3.62 9.96 -7.28
N LEU A 130 -4.45 9.13 -6.65
CA LEU A 130 -4.75 7.79 -7.15
C LEU A 130 -5.49 7.82 -8.49
N THR A 131 -6.46 8.73 -8.64
CA THR A 131 -7.18 8.92 -9.91
C THR A 131 -6.23 9.34 -11.02
N LEU A 132 -5.35 10.32 -10.79
CA LEU A 132 -4.34 10.75 -11.75
C LEU A 132 -3.39 9.61 -12.16
N GLN A 133 -2.94 8.81 -11.19
CA GLN A 133 -2.09 7.66 -11.49
C GLN A 133 -2.81 6.61 -12.36
N LYS A 134 -4.11 6.43 -12.14
CA LYS A 134 -4.95 5.56 -12.97
C LYS A 134 -5.11 6.12 -14.38
N GLU A 135 -5.42 7.41 -14.52
CA GLU A 135 -5.51 8.11 -15.81
C GLU A 135 -4.20 7.94 -16.60
N ILE A 136 -3.04 8.16 -15.96
CA ILE A 136 -1.72 7.94 -16.59
C ILE A 136 -1.54 6.49 -17.07
N ALA A 137 -1.95 5.50 -16.26
CA ALA A 137 -1.81 4.09 -16.62
C ALA A 137 -2.70 3.71 -17.81
N GLU A 138 -3.94 4.21 -17.84
CA GLU A 138 -4.88 4.01 -18.94
C GLU A 138 -4.39 4.66 -20.23
N SER A 139 -3.95 5.93 -20.18
CA SER A 139 -3.37 6.63 -21.34
C SER A 139 -2.11 5.93 -21.87
N LYS A 140 -1.22 5.43 -20.99
CA LYS A 140 -0.05 4.65 -21.42
C LYS A 140 -0.43 3.35 -22.11
N ALA A 141 -1.45 2.64 -21.61
CA ALA A 141 -1.94 1.43 -22.26
C ALA A 141 -2.55 1.72 -23.64
N GLU A 142 -3.23 2.86 -23.78
CA GLU A 142 -3.80 3.30 -25.05
C GLU A 142 -2.73 3.72 -26.07
N ILE A 143 -1.69 4.43 -25.62
CA ILE A 143 -0.50 4.74 -26.45
C ILE A 143 0.11 3.47 -27.05
N VAL A 144 0.26 2.39 -26.27
CA VAL A 144 0.80 1.11 -26.78
C VAL A 144 -0.09 0.51 -27.86
N LYS A 145 -1.43 0.62 -27.73
CA LYS A 145 -2.37 0.18 -28.78
C LYS A 145 -2.20 0.99 -30.06
N TYR A 146 -2.11 2.31 -29.95
CA TYR A 146 -1.90 3.18 -31.11
C TYR A 146 -0.53 2.95 -31.75
N GLN A 147 0.53 2.73 -30.97
CA GLN A 147 1.85 2.39 -31.51
C GLN A 147 1.81 1.09 -32.32
N THR A 148 1.09 0.08 -31.84
CA THR A 148 0.88 -1.17 -32.59
C THR A 148 0.14 -0.92 -33.90
N GLN A 149 -0.87 -0.04 -33.91
CA GLN A 149 -1.56 0.34 -35.15
C GLN A 149 -0.65 1.09 -36.12
N ILE A 150 0.20 2.00 -35.62
CA ILE A 150 1.21 2.69 -36.44
C ILE A 150 2.13 1.68 -37.12
N ASP A 151 2.62 0.69 -36.38
CA ASP A 151 3.52 -0.33 -36.93
C ASP A 151 2.85 -1.18 -38.02
N ILE A 152 1.54 -1.48 -37.87
CA ILE A 152 0.74 -2.15 -38.90
C ILE A 152 0.53 -1.27 -40.14
N LEU A 153 0.30 0.04 -39.96
CA LEU A 153 0.04 0.98 -41.05
C LEU A 153 1.30 1.46 -41.76
N ARG A 154 2.46 1.36 -41.11
CA ARG A 154 3.75 1.86 -41.63
C ARG A 154 4.11 1.35 -43.03
N PRO A 155 3.89 0.06 -43.39
CA PRO A 155 4.12 -0.42 -44.75
C PRO A 155 3.14 0.14 -45.79
N TRP A 156 2.01 0.69 -45.37
CA TRP A 156 0.90 1.15 -46.22
C TRP A 156 0.86 2.67 -46.40
N VAL A 157 1.81 3.43 -45.84
CA VAL A 157 1.74 4.90 -45.77
C VAL A 157 1.69 5.58 -47.14
N THR A 158 2.32 4.99 -48.15
CA THR A 158 2.33 5.48 -49.54
C THR A 158 1.07 5.09 -50.32
N PHE A 159 0.16 4.33 -49.71
CA PHE A 159 -1.06 3.88 -50.34
C PHE A 159 -2.18 4.90 -50.14
N ASP A 160 -2.79 5.33 -51.24
CA ASP A 160 -3.71 6.47 -51.26
C ASP A 160 -5.19 6.08 -51.06
N ILE A 161 -5.47 4.78 -50.96
CA ILE A 161 -6.83 4.22 -50.91
C ILE A 161 -7.05 3.55 -49.54
N PRO A 162 -8.28 3.57 -49.00
CA PRO A 162 -8.59 2.84 -47.77
C PRO A 162 -8.29 1.34 -47.89
N LEU A 163 -7.72 0.74 -46.83
CA LEU A 163 -7.46 -0.70 -46.80
C LEU A 163 -8.75 -1.55 -46.79
N SER A 164 -9.90 -0.95 -46.41
CA SER A 164 -11.21 -1.59 -46.51
C SER A 164 -11.77 -1.62 -47.94
N PHE A 165 -11.08 -1.00 -48.90
CA PHE A 165 -11.54 -0.95 -50.28
C PHE A 165 -11.60 -2.35 -50.90
N SER A 166 -12.81 -2.75 -51.32
CA SER A 166 -13.09 -4.11 -51.80
C SER A 166 -13.29 -4.21 -53.31
N GLY A 167 -13.17 -3.10 -54.03
CA GLY A 167 -13.36 -3.01 -55.48
C GLY A 167 -14.50 -2.09 -55.90
N THR A 168 -14.96 -2.24 -57.14
CA THR A 168 -16.04 -1.46 -57.74
C THR A 168 -17.23 -2.35 -58.10
N LYS A 169 -18.23 -1.84 -58.83
CA LYS A 169 -19.36 -2.64 -59.32
C LYS A 169 -18.94 -3.79 -60.26
N GLN A 170 -17.81 -3.65 -60.95
CA GLN A 170 -17.34 -4.61 -61.96
C GLN A 170 -16.00 -5.28 -61.60
N THR A 171 -15.30 -4.76 -60.59
CA THR A 171 -13.97 -5.23 -60.21
C THR A 171 -13.91 -5.60 -58.73
N LYS A 172 -13.09 -6.60 -58.41
CA LYS A 172 -12.77 -7.01 -57.04
C LYS A 172 -11.35 -6.60 -56.71
N CYS A 173 -11.15 -6.07 -55.51
CA CYS A 173 -9.84 -5.70 -54.98
C CYS A 173 -9.44 -6.60 -53.81
N PHE A 174 -8.18 -7.00 -53.78
CA PHE A 174 -7.52 -7.67 -52.67
C PHE A 174 -6.35 -6.81 -52.19
N ILE A 175 -6.40 -6.39 -50.93
CA ILE A 175 -5.39 -5.58 -50.28
C ILE A 175 -4.86 -6.37 -49.10
N GLY A 176 -3.57 -6.68 -49.08
CA GLY A 176 -2.97 -7.47 -48.01
C GLY A 176 -1.52 -7.82 -48.25
N SER A 177 -0.98 -8.68 -47.39
CA SER A 177 0.44 -9.02 -47.40
C SER A 177 0.68 -10.48 -47.75
N LEU A 178 1.82 -10.71 -48.42
CA LEU A 178 2.42 -12.00 -48.68
C LEU A 178 3.69 -12.16 -47.84
N PRO A 179 4.05 -13.38 -47.42
CA PRO A 179 5.31 -13.62 -46.74
C PRO A 179 6.48 -13.46 -47.72
N ASN A 180 7.62 -13.00 -47.18
CA ASN A 180 8.87 -12.74 -47.90
C ASN A 180 8.82 -11.57 -48.89
N ALA A 181 9.97 -11.27 -49.49
CA ALA A 181 10.10 -10.29 -50.55
C ALA A 181 9.65 -10.88 -51.89
N TRP A 182 8.67 -10.23 -52.53
CA TRP A 182 8.22 -10.54 -53.88
C TRP A 182 8.58 -9.39 -54.84
N THR A 183 8.84 -9.75 -56.10
CA THR A 183 8.96 -8.78 -57.20
C THR A 183 7.68 -8.79 -58.03
N LEU A 184 7.42 -7.70 -58.76
CA LEU A 184 6.24 -7.62 -59.61
C LEU A 184 6.22 -8.73 -60.65
N GLU A 185 7.37 -9.07 -61.24
CA GLU A 185 7.49 -10.11 -62.26
C GLU A 185 7.06 -11.48 -61.73
N ALA A 186 7.51 -11.85 -60.52
CA ALA A 186 7.15 -13.12 -59.90
C ALA A 186 5.66 -13.20 -59.53
N LEU A 187 5.06 -12.07 -59.13
CA LEU A 187 3.63 -11.98 -58.86
C LEU A 187 2.82 -12.12 -60.14
N TYR A 188 3.22 -11.45 -61.23
CA TYR A 188 2.56 -11.61 -62.53
C TYR A 188 2.72 -13.02 -63.08
N GLU A 189 3.88 -13.66 -62.96
CA GLU A 189 4.04 -15.07 -63.39
C GLU A 189 3.10 -16.01 -62.64
N SER A 190 2.91 -15.78 -61.33
CA SER A 190 2.03 -16.61 -60.49
C SER A 190 0.53 -16.35 -60.73
N LEU A 191 0.14 -15.11 -61.03
CA LEU A 191 -1.28 -14.69 -61.08
C LEU A 191 -1.82 -14.47 -62.51
N ALA A 192 -0.95 -14.22 -63.50
CA ALA A 192 -1.35 -13.85 -64.87
C ALA A 192 -1.52 -15.06 -65.81
N GLU A 193 -1.20 -16.29 -65.39
CA GLU A 193 -1.54 -17.50 -66.17
C GLU A 193 -3.07 -17.68 -66.24
N GLY A 194 -3.68 -17.04 -67.25
CA GLY A 194 -5.09 -17.24 -67.62
C GLY A 194 -6.08 -16.18 -67.10
N THR A 195 -5.61 -15.11 -66.44
CA THR A 195 -6.50 -14.11 -65.83
C THR A 195 -5.96 -12.68 -65.95
N PRO A 196 -6.69 -11.71 -66.54
CA PRO A 196 -6.27 -10.31 -66.53
C PRO A 196 -6.38 -9.73 -65.10
N VAL A 197 -5.23 -9.38 -64.53
CA VAL A 197 -5.08 -8.78 -63.19
C VAL A 197 -4.14 -7.58 -63.26
N GLU A 198 -4.41 -6.57 -62.44
CA GLU A 198 -3.50 -5.45 -62.19
C GLU A 198 -2.93 -5.61 -60.78
N ILE A 199 -1.61 -5.56 -60.66
CA ILE A 199 -0.88 -5.77 -59.41
C ILE A 199 0.03 -4.59 -59.15
N ASP A 200 -0.04 -4.05 -57.92
CA ASP A 200 0.88 -3.04 -57.42
C ASP A 200 1.50 -3.49 -56.09
N ILE A 201 2.78 -3.17 -55.89
CA ILE A 201 3.50 -3.43 -54.64
C ILE A 201 3.59 -2.11 -53.88
N VAL A 202 2.82 -2.02 -52.79
CA VAL A 202 2.82 -0.85 -51.91
C VAL A 202 4.14 -0.74 -51.15
N SER A 203 4.63 -1.88 -50.65
CA SER A 203 5.89 -1.96 -49.91
C SER A 203 6.43 -3.39 -49.94
N SER A 204 7.74 -3.54 -49.95
CA SER A 204 8.41 -4.84 -49.92
C SER A 204 9.54 -4.84 -48.89
N SER A 205 9.58 -5.87 -48.06
CA SER A 205 10.57 -6.10 -47.03
C SER A 205 11.01 -7.56 -47.05
N LYS A 206 12.07 -7.91 -46.31
CA LYS A 206 12.55 -9.30 -46.23
C LYS A 206 11.51 -10.25 -45.63
N GLU A 207 10.62 -9.74 -44.77
CA GLU A 207 9.66 -10.54 -44.01
C GLU A 207 8.29 -10.58 -44.68
N GLN A 208 7.90 -9.50 -45.36
CA GLN A 208 6.59 -9.38 -46.02
C GLN A 208 6.60 -8.43 -47.21
N THR A 209 5.70 -8.66 -48.16
CA THR A 209 5.37 -7.77 -49.28
C THR A 209 3.91 -7.37 -49.21
N CYS A 210 3.62 -6.08 -49.13
CA CYS A 210 2.28 -5.50 -49.13
C CYS A 210 1.85 -5.23 -50.57
N ILE A 211 0.75 -5.82 -50.99
CA ILE A 211 0.28 -5.81 -52.37
C ILE A 211 -1.15 -5.29 -52.48
N PHE A 212 -1.43 -4.72 -53.63
CA PHE A 212 -2.75 -4.35 -54.11
C PHE A 212 -3.01 -5.14 -55.40
N VAL A 213 -4.09 -5.91 -55.44
CA VAL A 213 -4.49 -6.69 -56.61
C VAL A 213 -5.90 -6.32 -57.01
N LEU A 214 -6.10 -5.98 -58.29
CA LEU A 214 -7.39 -5.66 -58.88
C LEU A 214 -7.70 -6.64 -60.02
N CYS A 215 -8.89 -7.21 -60.01
CA CYS A 215 -9.35 -8.15 -61.05
C CYS A 215 -10.83 -7.93 -61.39
N SER A 216 -11.30 -8.52 -62.50
CA SER A 216 -12.74 -8.57 -62.81
C SER A 216 -13.48 -9.47 -61.83
N ASN A 217 -14.73 -9.14 -61.50
CA ASN A 217 -15.56 -9.94 -60.59
C ASN A 217 -15.70 -11.42 -61.02
N GLU A 218 -15.67 -11.69 -62.34
CA GLU A 218 -15.74 -13.06 -62.89
C GLU A 218 -14.56 -13.94 -62.48
N ASN A 219 -13.43 -13.31 -62.13
CA ASN A 219 -12.17 -13.97 -61.82
C ASN A 219 -11.79 -13.91 -60.34
N ALA A 220 -12.61 -13.26 -59.51
CA ALA A 220 -12.31 -12.98 -58.11
C ALA A 220 -11.97 -14.25 -57.30
N ASP A 221 -12.77 -15.32 -57.46
CA ASP A 221 -12.58 -16.57 -56.70
C ASP A 221 -11.26 -17.25 -57.08
N LYS A 222 -10.94 -17.30 -58.39
CA LYS A 222 -9.68 -17.89 -58.88
C LYS A 222 -8.46 -17.13 -58.38
N VAL A 223 -8.50 -15.80 -58.45
CA VAL A 223 -7.40 -14.93 -57.96
C VAL A 223 -7.22 -15.11 -56.45
N TYR A 224 -8.32 -15.18 -55.70
CA TYR A 224 -8.26 -15.39 -54.25
C TYR A 224 -7.69 -16.77 -53.87
N ASP A 225 -8.01 -17.83 -54.62
CA ASP A 225 -7.46 -19.16 -54.39
C ASP A 225 -5.94 -19.18 -54.59
N ILE A 226 -5.43 -18.56 -55.66
CA ILE A 226 -3.98 -18.42 -55.91
C ILE A 226 -3.31 -17.60 -54.80
N LEU A 227 -3.88 -16.45 -54.44
CA LEU A 227 -3.36 -15.62 -53.33
C LEU A 227 -3.30 -16.41 -52.02
N ARG A 228 -4.32 -17.23 -51.76
CA ARG A 228 -4.37 -18.09 -50.57
C ARG A 228 -3.29 -19.18 -50.59
N GLU A 229 -3.00 -19.77 -51.74
CA GLU A 229 -1.87 -20.71 -51.92
C GLU A 229 -0.52 -20.03 -51.64
N MET A 230 -0.41 -18.73 -51.95
CA MET A 230 0.76 -17.90 -51.64
C MET A 230 0.77 -17.38 -50.18
N ASN A 231 -0.11 -17.89 -49.32
CA ASN A 231 -0.25 -17.48 -47.91
C ASN A 231 -0.62 -16.00 -47.72
N PHE A 232 -1.44 -15.44 -48.61
CA PHE A 232 -1.97 -14.08 -48.49
C PHE A 232 -2.76 -13.87 -47.19
N THR A 233 -2.55 -12.71 -46.57
CA THR A 233 -3.26 -12.27 -45.38
C THR A 233 -3.81 -10.86 -45.53
N TYR A 234 -5.06 -10.65 -45.12
CA TYR A 234 -5.63 -9.31 -45.03
C TYR A 234 -4.98 -8.54 -43.85
N PRO A 235 -4.85 -7.21 -43.95
CA PRO A 235 -4.46 -6.39 -42.81
C PRO A 235 -5.43 -6.63 -41.65
N SER A 236 -4.90 -6.72 -40.43
CA SER A 236 -5.69 -6.93 -39.21
C SER A 236 -6.54 -5.70 -38.81
N ILE A 237 -6.43 -4.61 -39.56
CA ILE A 237 -7.12 -3.34 -39.36
C ILE A 237 -7.98 -3.05 -40.60
N SER A 238 -9.27 -2.83 -40.39
CA SER A 238 -10.19 -2.30 -41.40
C SER A 238 -10.41 -0.82 -41.13
N MET A 239 -10.29 0.00 -42.17
CA MET A 239 -10.33 1.46 -42.07
C MET A 239 -10.89 2.05 -43.36
N ASP A 240 -11.71 3.09 -43.22
CA ASP A 240 -12.43 3.73 -44.33
C ASP A 240 -11.73 4.98 -44.88
N THR A 241 -10.61 5.37 -44.25
CA THR A 241 -9.74 6.47 -44.66
C THR A 241 -8.43 5.95 -45.24
N ALA A 242 -7.70 6.78 -45.98
CA ALA A 242 -6.38 6.43 -46.48
C ALA A 242 -5.39 6.20 -45.31
N PRO A 243 -4.45 5.24 -45.43
CA PRO A 243 -3.41 4.98 -44.42
C PRO A 243 -2.68 6.22 -43.89
N SER A 244 -2.35 7.17 -44.78
CA SER A 244 -1.66 8.41 -44.41
C SER A 244 -2.53 9.35 -43.55
N GLU A 245 -3.82 9.47 -43.88
CA GLU A 245 -4.78 10.28 -43.10
C GLU A 245 -5.04 9.68 -41.73
N GLN A 246 -5.25 8.37 -41.66
CA GLN A 246 -5.41 7.65 -40.40
C GLN A 246 -4.17 7.76 -39.51
N LEU A 247 -2.98 7.68 -40.11
CA LEU A 247 -1.73 7.85 -39.38
C LEU A 247 -1.64 9.24 -38.75
N ASN A 248 -2.06 10.29 -39.46
CA ASN A 248 -2.12 11.65 -38.92
C ASN A 248 -3.12 11.74 -37.75
N GLN A 249 -4.32 11.16 -37.89
CA GLN A 249 -5.29 11.12 -36.80
C GLN A 249 -4.75 10.39 -35.57
N ILE A 250 -4.09 9.25 -35.75
CA ILE A 250 -3.46 8.51 -34.63
C ILE A 250 -2.36 9.34 -33.98
N ASN A 251 -1.52 10.03 -34.76
CA ASN A 251 -0.48 10.90 -34.22
C ASN A 251 -1.06 12.08 -33.40
N ASP A 252 -2.16 12.68 -33.85
CA ASP A 252 -2.86 13.72 -33.09
C ASP A 252 -3.41 13.17 -31.76
N GLN A 253 -4.00 11.97 -31.77
CA GLN A 253 -4.45 11.30 -30.54
C GLN A 253 -3.29 10.98 -29.60
N LEU A 254 -2.15 10.53 -30.12
CA LEU A 254 -0.95 10.29 -29.33
C LEU A 254 -0.40 11.58 -28.70
N ALA A 255 -0.41 12.69 -29.44
CA ALA A 255 0.02 13.99 -28.92
C ALA A 255 -0.88 14.43 -27.75
N GLU A 256 -2.19 14.28 -27.87
CA GLU A 256 -3.15 14.61 -26.81
C GLU A 256 -2.98 13.69 -25.58
N LEU A 257 -2.84 12.37 -25.78
CA LEU A 257 -2.61 11.42 -24.69
C LEU A 257 -1.31 11.73 -23.93
N ASN A 258 -0.23 12.07 -24.63
CA ASN A 258 1.02 12.47 -23.99
C ASN A 258 0.87 13.78 -23.22
N ARG A 259 0.07 14.73 -23.71
CA ARG A 259 -0.25 15.97 -22.99
C ARG A 259 -1.01 15.67 -21.70
N VAL A 260 -2.05 14.83 -21.76
CA VAL A 260 -2.83 14.40 -20.58
C VAL A 260 -1.92 13.76 -19.54
N ILE A 261 -1.00 12.88 -19.94
CA ILE A 261 -0.01 12.29 -19.05
C ILE A 261 0.86 13.37 -18.41
N SER A 262 1.39 14.29 -19.22
CA SER A 262 2.27 15.35 -18.70
C SER A 262 1.55 16.26 -17.70
N ASP A 263 0.31 16.66 -17.99
CA ASP A 263 -0.49 17.51 -17.12
C ASP A 263 -0.82 16.78 -15.80
N ALA A 264 -1.17 15.50 -15.86
CA ALA A 264 -1.41 14.67 -14.69
C ALA A 264 -0.15 14.50 -13.83
N GLU A 265 1.03 14.31 -14.43
CA GLU A 265 2.30 14.23 -13.71
C GLU A 265 2.67 15.55 -13.01
N VAL A 266 2.38 16.70 -13.64
CA VAL A 266 2.56 18.02 -13.03
C VAL A 266 1.61 18.19 -11.84
N GLU A 267 0.34 17.79 -11.98
CA GLU A 267 -0.64 17.85 -10.89
C GLU A 267 -0.21 16.95 -9.72
N ILE A 268 0.24 15.72 -9.96
CA ILE A 268 0.79 14.83 -8.91
C ILE A 268 1.94 15.51 -8.18
N LYS A 269 2.89 16.11 -8.90
CA LYS A 269 4.05 16.80 -8.30
C LYS A 269 3.62 18.00 -7.45
N SER A 270 2.50 18.66 -7.75
CA SER A 270 1.98 19.77 -6.95
C SER A 270 1.57 19.34 -5.52
N TYR A 271 1.25 18.07 -5.31
CA TYR A 271 0.93 17.51 -3.99
C TYR A 271 2.17 17.20 -3.14
N ALA A 272 3.39 17.48 -3.62
CA ALA A 272 4.63 17.23 -2.88
C ALA A 272 4.69 17.90 -1.49
N ASP A 273 4.02 19.05 -1.31
CA ASP A 273 3.96 19.75 -0.02
C ASP A 273 2.91 19.15 0.94
N HIS A 274 2.00 18.30 0.44
CA HIS A 274 0.98 17.63 1.23
C HIS A 274 1.43 16.29 1.81
N LEU A 275 2.68 15.88 1.55
CA LEU A 275 3.21 14.59 1.99
C LEU A 275 3.11 14.39 3.51
N GLU A 276 3.40 15.43 4.30
CA GLU A 276 3.26 15.37 5.76
C GLU A 276 1.80 15.17 6.17
N ASP A 277 0.85 15.82 5.48
CA ASP A 277 -0.58 15.64 5.74
C ASP A 277 -1.04 14.22 5.33
N PHE A 278 -0.47 13.61 4.28
CA PHE A 278 -0.79 12.24 3.86
C PHE A 278 -0.28 11.19 4.88
N LEU A 279 0.95 11.37 5.36
CA LEU A 279 1.51 10.56 6.45
C LEU A 279 0.67 10.73 7.72
N PHE A 280 0.25 11.96 8.03
CA PHE A 280 -0.63 12.20 9.17
C PHE A 280 -2.00 11.54 9.01
N LEU A 281 -2.58 11.56 7.80
CA LEU A 281 -3.84 10.87 7.51
C LEU A 281 -3.71 9.36 7.76
N GLN A 282 -2.62 8.74 7.33
CA GLN A 282 -2.32 7.33 7.55
C GLN A 282 -2.30 7.01 9.05
N ASP A 283 -1.51 7.74 9.84
CA ASP A 283 -1.44 7.55 11.30
C ASP A 283 -2.82 7.81 11.95
N TYR A 284 -3.52 8.86 11.53
CA TYR A 284 -4.82 9.25 12.06
C TYR A 284 -5.89 8.16 11.83
N ASP A 285 -6.00 7.62 10.62
CA ASP A 285 -6.96 6.56 10.31
C ASP A 285 -6.53 5.22 10.92
N THR A 286 -5.23 4.95 11.08
CA THR A 286 -4.73 3.78 11.82
C THR A 286 -5.20 3.81 13.27
N MET A 287 -4.97 4.93 13.97
CA MET A 287 -5.43 5.11 15.35
C MET A 287 -6.95 4.97 15.49
N ARG A 288 -7.72 5.42 14.48
CA ARG A 288 -9.17 5.26 14.46
C ARG A 288 -9.58 3.82 14.21
N SER A 289 -8.94 3.12 13.29
CA SER A 289 -9.17 1.69 13.05
C SER A 289 -8.97 0.87 14.32
N GLU A 290 -7.85 1.07 15.02
CA GLU A 290 -7.55 0.44 16.32
C GLU A 290 -8.60 0.75 17.38
N LYS A 291 -9.05 2.01 17.46
CA LYS A 291 -10.12 2.41 18.38
C LYS A 291 -11.43 1.70 18.08
N TYR A 292 -11.77 1.49 16.80
CA TYR A 292 -12.96 0.75 16.41
C TYR A 292 -12.81 -0.74 16.67
N ASP A 293 -11.62 -1.33 16.49
CA ASP A 293 -11.32 -2.70 16.91
C ASP A 293 -11.58 -2.89 18.41
N VAL A 294 -11.14 -1.96 19.25
CA VAL A 294 -11.47 -1.96 20.67
C VAL A 294 -12.97 -1.86 20.91
N ILE A 295 -13.69 -0.98 20.19
CA ILE A 295 -15.15 -0.83 20.34
C ILE A 295 -15.89 -2.13 20.00
N SER A 296 -15.39 -2.91 19.05
CA SER A 296 -15.95 -4.22 18.67
C SER A 296 -15.94 -5.22 19.82
N ARG A 297 -14.96 -5.11 20.73
CA ARG A 297 -14.75 -5.99 21.88
C ARG A 297 -15.55 -5.57 23.12
N LEU A 298 -16.16 -4.39 23.09
CA LEU A 298 -16.95 -3.87 24.21
C LEU A 298 -18.33 -4.51 24.23
N LEU A 299 -18.75 -4.95 25.40
CA LEU A 299 -20.14 -5.30 25.69
C LEU A 299 -20.96 -4.03 25.88
N GLN A 300 -22.11 -3.94 25.22
CA GLN A 300 -22.92 -2.72 25.20
C GLN A 300 -24.41 -3.03 25.33
N SER A 301 -25.09 -2.23 26.15
CA SER A 301 -26.55 -2.17 26.22
C SER A 301 -27.07 -0.86 25.59
N GLY A 302 -28.34 -0.54 25.81
CA GLY A 302 -28.93 0.73 25.36
C GLY A 302 -28.17 1.96 25.88
N HIS A 303 -27.76 1.95 27.16
CA HIS A 303 -27.23 3.12 27.86
C HIS A 303 -25.86 2.92 28.53
N VAL A 304 -25.38 1.68 28.66
CA VAL A 304 -24.15 1.33 29.38
C VAL A 304 -23.23 0.52 28.48
N PHE A 305 -21.92 0.67 28.65
CA PHE A 305 -20.93 -0.24 28.09
C PHE A 305 -20.01 -0.80 29.19
N ILE A 306 -19.48 -1.99 28.93
CA ILE A 306 -18.54 -2.69 29.79
C ILE A 306 -17.25 -2.89 29.01
N LEU A 307 -16.13 -2.49 29.60
CA LEU A 307 -14.79 -2.71 29.11
C LEU A 307 -14.05 -3.58 30.11
N THR A 308 -13.55 -4.72 29.64
CA THR A 308 -12.74 -5.63 30.45
C THR A 308 -11.31 -5.72 29.96
N GLY A 309 -10.38 -5.99 30.86
CA GLY A 309 -8.97 -6.01 30.52
C GLY A 309 -8.04 -6.35 31.67
N TYR A 310 -6.75 -6.14 31.44
CA TYR A 310 -5.68 -6.33 32.41
C TYR A 310 -4.87 -5.05 32.59
N ILE A 311 -4.45 -4.78 33.83
CA ILE A 311 -3.68 -3.60 34.22
C ILE A 311 -2.59 -3.99 35.23
N PRO A 312 -1.39 -3.37 35.20
CA PRO A 312 -0.40 -3.57 36.26
C PRO A 312 -0.93 -3.04 37.60
N GLU A 313 -0.76 -3.80 38.68
CA GLU A 313 -1.28 -3.47 40.01
C GLU A 313 -0.88 -2.06 40.49
N LYS A 314 0.37 -1.67 40.20
CA LYS A 314 0.93 -0.35 40.52
C LYS A 314 0.13 0.83 39.90
N ASP A 315 -0.55 0.59 38.78
CA ASP A 315 -1.26 1.62 38.01
C ASP A 315 -2.78 1.57 38.23
N ALA A 316 -3.31 0.48 38.82
CA ALA A 316 -4.74 0.21 38.96
C ALA A 316 -5.49 1.25 39.79
N LYS A 317 -5.05 1.47 41.05
CA LYS A 317 -5.69 2.45 41.96
C LYS A 317 -5.71 3.88 41.42
N LYS A 318 -4.61 4.26 40.75
CA LYS A 318 -4.49 5.59 40.15
C LYS A 318 -5.49 5.75 39.01
N LEU A 319 -5.59 4.74 38.15
CA LEU A 319 -6.52 4.76 37.03
C LEU A 319 -7.99 4.81 37.50
N GLU A 320 -8.35 3.99 38.49
CA GLU A 320 -9.67 4.01 39.12
C GLU A 320 -10.04 5.41 39.62
N THR A 321 -9.15 6.04 40.40
CA THR A 321 -9.37 7.39 40.92
C THR A 321 -9.59 8.41 39.79
N ASP A 322 -8.77 8.34 38.74
CA ASP A 322 -8.86 9.27 37.61
C ASP A 322 -10.12 9.08 36.77
N ILE A 323 -10.61 7.84 36.64
CA ILE A 323 -11.85 7.53 35.91
C ILE A 323 -13.06 8.05 36.69
N ASN A 324 -13.16 7.69 37.98
CA ASN A 324 -14.28 8.07 38.84
C ASN A 324 -14.39 9.60 39.00
N ALA A 325 -13.27 10.33 38.94
CA ALA A 325 -13.27 11.79 39.00
C ALA A 325 -13.73 12.48 37.71
N LYS A 326 -13.69 11.81 36.55
CA LYS A 326 -13.91 12.43 35.23
C LYS A 326 -15.15 11.93 34.51
N PHE A 327 -15.63 10.74 34.86
CA PHE A 327 -16.71 10.05 34.15
C PHE A 327 -17.69 9.45 35.15
N ASP A 328 -18.96 9.38 34.76
CA ASP A 328 -19.97 8.58 35.45
C ASP A 328 -19.69 7.09 35.17
N ALA A 329 -18.74 6.52 35.92
CA ALA A 329 -18.22 5.17 35.73
C ALA A 329 -17.98 4.47 37.07
N CYS A 330 -18.08 3.14 37.05
CA CYS A 330 -17.67 2.26 38.13
C CYS A 330 -16.51 1.40 37.63
N VAL A 331 -15.45 1.29 38.43
CA VAL A 331 -14.27 0.48 38.12
C VAL A 331 -14.16 -0.62 39.16
N GLU A 332 -14.06 -1.85 38.69
CA GLU A 332 -13.87 -3.04 39.50
C GLU A 332 -12.50 -3.63 39.20
N ILE A 333 -11.71 -3.83 40.25
CA ILE A 333 -10.36 -4.41 40.17
C ILE A 333 -10.38 -5.74 40.89
N MET A 334 -9.95 -6.80 40.20
CA MET A 334 -9.88 -8.15 40.73
C MET A 334 -8.48 -8.72 40.58
N GLU A 335 -8.10 -9.63 41.48
CA GLU A 335 -6.88 -10.41 41.31
C GLU A 335 -7.00 -11.35 40.10
N VAL A 336 -5.87 -11.57 39.44
CA VAL A 336 -5.78 -12.53 38.34
C VAL A 336 -5.67 -13.92 38.95
N SER A 337 -6.56 -14.84 38.57
CA SER A 337 -6.48 -16.24 38.98
C SER A 337 -5.41 -17.01 38.20
N GLU A 338 -4.99 -18.16 38.74
CA GLU A 338 -4.02 -19.04 38.06
C GLU A 338 -4.50 -19.55 36.70
N LYS A 339 -5.82 -19.67 36.51
CA LYS A 339 -6.43 -20.16 35.26
C LYS A 339 -6.57 -19.09 34.18
N ASP A 340 -6.37 -17.83 34.53
CA ASP A 340 -6.48 -16.74 33.57
C ASP A 340 -5.27 -16.70 32.65
N ASP A 341 -5.46 -16.37 31.37
CA ASP A 341 -4.36 -16.07 30.47
C ASP A 341 -4.11 -14.55 30.49
N ALA A 342 -3.38 -14.09 31.50
CA ALA A 342 -3.08 -12.67 31.68
C ALA A 342 -1.75 -12.31 31.02
N PRO A 343 -1.63 -11.11 30.43
CA PRO A 343 -0.41 -10.67 29.77
C PRO A 343 0.76 -10.54 30.75
N VAL A 344 1.96 -10.74 30.24
CA VAL A 344 3.21 -10.60 31.01
C VAL A 344 3.84 -9.26 30.67
N LEU A 345 4.07 -8.42 31.69
CA LEU A 345 4.76 -7.14 31.54
C LEU A 345 6.09 -7.15 32.30
N LEU A 346 7.19 -7.02 31.56
CA LEU A 346 8.54 -6.95 32.12
C LEU A 346 8.95 -5.50 32.40
N LYS A 347 9.68 -5.31 33.49
CA LYS A 347 10.28 -4.05 33.91
C LYS A 347 11.75 -4.27 34.24
N ASN A 348 12.59 -4.42 33.22
CA ASN A 348 14.03 -4.49 33.38
C ASN A 348 14.70 -3.12 33.43
N ASN A 349 15.94 -3.09 33.93
CA ASN A 349 16.79 -1.90 33.89
C ASN A 349 17.34 -1.65 32.46
N GLY A 350 17.98 -0.50 32.23
CA GLY A 350 18.53 -0.17 30.91
C GLY A 350 19.62 -1.13 30.39
N PHE A 351 20.19 -1.97 31.25
CA PHE A 351 21.21 -2.96 30.87
C PHE A 351 20.59 -4.25 30.31
N ALA A 352 19.51 -4.73 30.94
CA ALA A 352 18.83 -5.96 30.56
C ALA A 352 17.67 -5.74 29.58
N SER A 353 17.07 -4.54 29.56
CA SER A 353 15.94 -4.22 28.66
C SER A 353 16.19 -4.46 27.16
N PRO A 354 17.41 -4.24 26.60
CA PRO A 354 17.74 -4.63 25.22
C PRO A 354 17.46 -6.10 24.89
N MET A 355 17.60 -6.98 25.88
CA MET A 355 17.48 -8.43 25.72
C MET A 355 16.05 -8.96 25.88
N GLU A 356 15.09 -8.11 26.28
CA GLU A 356 13.68 -8.49 26.40
C GLU A 356 13.11 -8.98 25.07
N GLY A 357 13.53 -8.38 23.94
CA GLY A 357 13.08 -8.80 22.60
C GLY A 357 13.60 -10.18 22.20
N VAL A 358 14.84 -10.51 22.60
CA VAL A 358 15.42 -11.85 22.39
C VAL A 358 14.66 -12.87 23.24
N LEU A 359 14.40 -12.56 24.51
CA LEU A 359 13.62 -13.43 25.39
C LEU A 359 12.21 -13.69 24.83
N ALA A 360 11.53 -12.64 24.38
CA ALA A 360 10.19 -12.73 23.81
C ALA A 360 10.11 -13.59 22.54
N SER A 361 11.23 -13.78 21.83
CA SER A 361 11.31 -14.66 20.65
C SER A 361 11.34 -16.15 21.01
N PHE A 362 11.78 -16.49 22.22
CA PHE A 362 11.74 -17.88 22.73
C PHE A 362 10.41 -18.16 23.43
N SER A 363 10.12 -17.42 24.50
CA SER A 363 8.83 -17.34 25.19
C SER A 363 8.97 -16.38 26.38
N PRO A 364 7.96 -15.56 26.69
CA PRO A 364 7.95 -14.78 27.92
C PRO A 364 7.88 -15.70 29.15
N PRO A 365 8.40 -15.27 30.32
CA PRO A 365 8.32 -16.06 31.54
C PRO A 365 6.86 -16.25 31.96
N GLY A 366 6.55 -17.41 32.52
CA GLY A 366 5.25 -17.73 33.09
C GLY A 366 4.90 -16.87 34.31
N LYS A 367 3.65 -16.96 34.75
CA LYS A 367 3.18 -16.24 35.95
C LYS A 367 3.94 -16.73 37.19
N GLY A 368 4.58 -15.82 37.90
CA GLY A 368 5.37 -16.14 39.10
C GLY A 368 6.74 -16.74 38.81
N GLU A 369 7.13 -16.88 37.54
CA GLU A 369 8.48 -17.32 37.17
C GLU A 369 9.49 -16.17 37.27
N VAL A 370 10.75 -16.54 37.51
CA VAL A 370 11.85 -15.58 37.57
C VAL A 370 12.23 -15.16 36.16
N ASP A 371 12.29 -13.85 35.91
CA ASP A 371 12.75 -13.30 34.64
C ASP A 371 14.25 -13.58 34.41
N PRO A 372 14.64 -14.36 33.38
CA PRO A 372 16.03 -14.67 33.09
C PRO A 372 16.77 -13.53 32.36
N THR A 373 16.08 -12.44 31.97
CA THR A 373 16.63 -11.40 31.07
C THR A 373 17.95 -10.83 31.57
N MET A 374 18.10 -10.58 32.87
CA MET A 374 19.33 -10.01 33.44
C MET A 374 20.52 -10.97 33.29
N VAL A 375 20.32 -12.25 33.62
CA VAL A 375 21.36 -13.28 33.51
C VAL A 375 21.72 -13.48 32.05
N MET A 376 20.71 -13.58 31.18
CA MET A 376 20.90 -13.70 29.73
C MET A 376 21.71 -12.53 29.17
N ALA A 377 21.41 -11.29 29.58
CA ALA A 377 22.14 -10.10 29.11
C ALA A 377 23.63 -10.15 29.48
N VAL A 378 23.97 -10.55 30.71
CA VAL A 378 25.37 -10.66 31.14
C VAL A 378 26.12 -11.66 30.27
N PHE A 379 25.60 -12.89 30.12
CA PHE A 379 26.27 -13.92 29.33
C PHE A 379 26.32 -13.55 27.85
N TYR A 380 25.24 -12.98 27.31
CA TYR A 380 25.19 -12.56 25.92
C TYR A 380 26.29 -11.54 25.59
N TYR A 381 26.41 -10.46 26.37
CA TYR A 381 27.42 -9.43 26.11
C TYR A 381 28.85 -9.96 26.26
N VAL A 382 29.10 -10.82 27.24
CA VAL A 382 30.43 -11.44 27.45
C VAL A 382 30.80 -12.36 26.29
N LEU A 383 29.90 -13.26 25.89
CA LEU A 383 30.14 -14.20 24.79
C LEU A 383 30.26 -13.47 23.45
N PHE A 384 29.44 -12.44 23.21
CA PHE A 384 29.54 -11.61 22.01
C PHE A 384 30.90 -10.89 21.94
N GLY A 385 31.36 -10.32 23.06
CA GLY A 385 32.68 -9.69 23.15
C GLY A 385 33.83 -10.67 22.88
N LEU A 386 33.74 -11.90 23.40
CA LEU A 386 34.72 -12.96 23.13
C LEU A 386 34.72 -13.38 21.66
N MET A 387 33.55 -13.53 21.04
CA MET A 387 33.43 -13.90 19.63
C MET A 387 33.93 -12.81 18.67
N LEU A 388 33.65 -11.53 18.98
CA LEU A 388 34.06 -10.42 18.13
C LEU A 388 35.57 -10.16 18.24
N SER A 389 36.15 -10.27 19.45
CA SER A 389 37.59 -10.17 19.80
C SER A 389 38.42 -9.11 19.06
N ASP A 390 37.78 -8.06 18.53
CA ASP A 390 38.41 -7.00 17.74
C ASP A 390 38.00 -5.65 18.34
N ALA A 391 39.00 -4.96 18.89
CA ALA A 391 38.82 -3.65 19.51
C ALA A 391 38.45 -2.55 18.51
N GLY A 392 38.86 -2.67 17.24
CA GLY A 392 38.55 -1.72 16.17
C GLY A 392 37.07 -1.77 15.78
N TYR A 393 36.55 -2.98 15.52
CA TYR A 393 35.12 -3.15 15.23
C TYR A 393 34.25 -2.81 16.45
N GLY A 394 34.67 -3.19 17.66
CA GLY A 394 33.98 -2.83 18.89
C GLY A 394 33.86 -1.32 19.08
N PHE A 395 34.95 -0.58 18.87
CA PHE A 395 34.94 0.89 18.95
C PHE A 395 34.04 1.52 17.88
N LEU A 396 34.11 1.03 16.64
CA LEU A 396 33.26 1.52 15.55
C LEU A 396 31.77 1.33 15.85
N MET A 397 31.38 0.17 16.38
CA MET A 397 30.01 -0.13 16.78
C MET A 397 29.52 0.79 17.90
N VAL A 398 30.33 0.99 18.95
CA VAL A 398 29.99 1.92 20.05
C VAL A 398 29.85 3.35 19.54
N ALA A 399 30.75 3.79 18.66
CA ALA A 399 30.67 5.13 18.06
C ALA A 399 29.42 5.30 17.19
N ALA A 400 29.07 4.29 16.37
CA ALA A 400 27.90 4.32 15.51
C ALA A 400 26.58 4.30 16.31
N CYS A 401 26.43 3.36 17.26
CA CYS A 401 25.25 3.28 18.12
C CYS A 401 25.12 4.52 19.01
N GLY A 402 26.23 4.98 19.61
CA GLY A 402 26.28 6.19 20.42
C GLY A 402 25.88 7.44 19.64
N PHE A 403 26.39 7.58 18.41
CA PHE A 403 25.98 8.68 17.51
C PHE A 403 24.49 8.60 17.16
N GLY A 404 23.97 7.41 16.85
CA GLY A 404 22.54 7.19 16.59
C GLY A 404 21.65 7.58 17.77
N LEU A 405 22.00 7.16 18.98
CA LEU A 405 21.28 7.48 20.22
C LEU A 405 21.29 8.97 20.53
N ILE A 406 22.41 9.67 20.30
CA ILE A 406 22.53 11.12 20.53
C ILE A 406 21.73 11.90 19.50
N LYS A 407 21.89 11.56 18.20
CA LYS A 407 21.28 12.29 17.08
C LYS A 407 19.77 12.10 17.03
N TYR A 408 19.26 10.90 17.31
CA TYR A 408 17.84 10.55 17.17
C TYR A 408 17.10 10.39 18.51
N ARG A 409 17.71 10.82 19.63
CA ARG A 409 17.17 10.67 21.01
C ARG A 409 15.68 11.01 21.17
N ARG A 410 15.21 12.04 20.46
CA ARG A 410 13.85 12.59 20.58
C ARG A 410 12.83 11.90 19.67
N THR A 411 13.27 11.17 18.66
CA THR A 411 12.41 10.68 17.58
C THR A 411 12.39 9.16 17.45
N ILE A 412 13.36 8.48 18.05
CA ILE A 412 13.47 7.04 18.03
C ILE A 412 12.47 6.38 19.00
N GLU A 413 11.77 5.35 18.51
CA GLU A 413 10.81 4.56 19.29
C GLU A 413 11.52 3.80 20.43
N GLU A 414 10.83 3.56 21.54
CA GLU A 414 11.43 2.90 22.70
C GLU A 414 11.97 1.50 22.42
N GLY A 415 11.31 0.73 21.56
CA GLY A 415 11.83 -0.58 21.13
C GLY A 415 13.21 -0.43 20.47
N MET A 416 13.36 0.55 19.58
CA MET A 416 14.62 0.81 18.89
C MET A 416 15.67 1.47 19.81
N LYS A 417 15.26 2.22 20.85
CA LYS A 417 16.15 2.66 21.94
C LYS A 417 16.68 1.52 22.80
N LYS A 418 15.89 0.45 22.95
CA LYS A 418 16.34 -0.74 23.66
C LYS A 418 17.31 -1.54 22.79
N THR A 419 17.16 -1.53 21.48
CA THR A 419 18.02 -2.31 20.57
C THR A 419 19.36 -1.63 20.23
N LEU A 420 19.41 -0.30 20.18
CA LEU A 420 20.63 0.51 19.96
C LEU A 420 21.36 0.81 21.26
#